data_AF-A0A512BUP3-F1
#
_entry.id   AF-A0A512BUP3-F1
#
_cell.length_a   1.000
_cell.length_b   1.000
_cell.length_c   1.000
_cell.angle_alpha   90.00
_cell.angle_beta   90.00
_cell.angle_gamma   90.00
#
_symmetry.space_group_name_H-M   'P 1'
#
loop_
_entity.id
_entity.type
_entity.pdbx_description
1 polymer ?
#
loop_
_entity_poly.entity_id
_entity_poly.type
_entity_poly.pdbx_seq_one_letter_code
_entity_poly.pdbx_strand_id
1 'polypeptide(L)'
;MSTVQALYVAFVGLAGVAMGSLGLLMLGHLMSKHWLAPVRAEAEAAALTMPVLLLVGIPLAFSLEQLFPWAGQDLDLPAARATFLSPGFFILRSAFYLAVSTGIALWLIHTRSVRRTSAIGLALLAPVMTFAAYDWVLSREPQWWSSLFGFAFATSQLLAALAGAILITLLKTEPASPKRMVSLERALLTLALLTVWTWFSQFLIVWLTNLPHEAAWYVRRADQWSLGVLGFAVITMFTAIVVLVPSGVSRIGMILGSALVLLHHGAHMIWILRPEGGTSWPGLGLAFGAAGIWIAVFSAVMRSRPTYAEEAAEAP
;
A
#
# COMPACT_ATOMS: atom_id res chain seq x y z
N MET A 1 -10.38 16.50 8.10
CA MET A 1 -11.03 15.25 7.76
C MET A 1 -12.43 15.16 8.35
N SER A 2 -13.43 15.20 7.47
CA SER A 2 -14.74 14.63 7.78
C SER A 2 -14.60 13.15 8.18
N THR A 3 -15.61 12.61 8.84
CA THR A 3 -15.61 11.24 9.34
C THR A 3 -15.33 10.20 8.25
N VAL A 4 -15.92 10.39 7.07
CA VAL A 4 -15.76 9.50 5.91
C VAL A 4 -14.35 9.63 5.30
N GLN A 5 -13.78 10.84 5.23
CA GLN A 5 -12.43 11.06 4.70
C GLN A 5 -11.36 10.33 5.53
N ALA A 6 -11.53 10.28 6.85
CA ALA A 6 -10.62 9.54 7.74
C ALA A 6 -10.70 8.03 7.52
N LEU A 7 -11.92 7.49 7.38
CA LEU A 7 -12.12 6.09 7.05
C LEU A 7 -11.56 5.73 5.66
N TYR A 8 -11.72 6.61 4.68
CA TYR A 8 -11.16 6.45 3.34
C TYR A 8 -9.63 6.34 3.36
N VAL A 9 -8.93 7.24 4.08
CA VAL A 9 -7.47 7.19 4.21
C VAL A 9 -7.04 5.87 4.87
N ALA A 10 -7.73 5.45 5.93
CA ALA A 10 -7.46 4.16 6.58
C ALA A 10 -7.70 2.98 5.62
N PHE A 11 -8.81 2.98 4.89
CA PHE A 11 -9.12 1.93 3.92
C PHE A 11 -8.06 1.82 2.83
N VAL A 12 -7.69 2.93 2.17
CA VAL A 12 -6.69 2.92 1.09
C VAL A 12 -5.33 2.45 1.61
N GLY A 13 -4.91 2.92 2.79
CA GLY A 13 -3.66 2.50 3.41
C GLY A 13 -3.64 1.01 3.77
N LEU A 14 -4.67 0.52 4.46
CA LEU A 14 -4.76 -0.88 4.89
C LEU A 14 -4.92 -1.84 3.70
N ALA A 15 -5.74 -1.48 2.71
CA ALA A 15 -5.89 -2.26 1.49
C ALA A 15 -4.62 -2.26 0.65
N GLY A 16 -3.93 -1.12 0.59
CA GLY A 16 -2.63 -0.99 -0.02
C GLY A 16 -1.61 -1.94 0.60
N VAL A 17 -1.39 -1.88 1.91
CA VAL A 17 -0.45 -2.76 2.63
C VAL A 17 -0.81 -4.24 2.48
N ALA A 18 -2.09 -4.61 2.56
CA ALA A 18 -2.52 -5.98 2.36
C ALA A 18 -2.25 -6.47 0.92
N MET A 19 -2.50 -5.65 -0.11
CA MET A 19 -2.23 -6.01 -1.51
C MET A 19 -0.73 -6.05 -1.78
N GLY A 20 0.03 -5.12 -1.19
CA GLY A 20 1.49 -5.11 -1.23
C GLY A 20 2.08 -6.37 -0.59
N SER A 21 1.50 -6.86 0.50
CA SER A 21 1.92 -8.10 1.16
C SER A 21 1.64 -9.33 0.29
N LEU A 22 0.49 -9.36 -0.39
CA LEU A 22 0.17 -10.42 -1.36
C LEU A 22 1.14 -10.41 -2.55
N GLY A 23 1.42 -9.22 -3.10
CA GLY A 23 2.42 -9.03 -4.15
C GLY A 23 3.81 -9.48 -3.72
N LEU A 24 4.23 -9.12 -2.50
CA LEU A 24 5.49 -9.53 -1.91
C LEU A 24 5.58 -11.07 -1.84
N LEU A 25 4.60 -11.74 -1.24
CA LEU A 25 4.56 -13.21 -1.14
C LEU A 25 4.72 -13.87 -2.51
N MET A 26 3.96 -13.42 -3.51
CA MET A 26 4.00 -14.01 -4.84
C MET A 26 5.35 -13.80 -5.52
N LEU A 27 5.95 -12.61 -5.40
CA LEU A 27 7.33 -12.38 -5.87
C LEU A 27 8.32 -13.30 -5.17
N GLY A 28 8.19 -13.47 -3.85
CA GLY A 28 9.03 -14.37 -3.08
C GLY A 28 8.99 -15.81 -3.57
N HIS A 29 7.78 -16.34 -3.75
CA HIS A 29 7.57 -17.69 -4.25
C HIS A 29 8.11 -17.92 -5.66
N LEU A 30 8.20 -16.87 -6.49
CA LEU A 30 8.74 -16.95 -7.85
C LEU A 30 10.27 -16.89 -7.88
N MET A 31 10.89 -16.12 -6.98
CA MET A 31 12.34 -15.97 -6.90
C MET A 31 13.00 -17.15 -6.17
N SER A 32 12.69 -17.34 -4.88
CA SER A 32 13.16 -18.48 -4.07
C SER A 32 12.36 -18.60 -2.78
N LYS A 33 12.09 -19.84 -2.34
CA LYS A 33 11.32 -20.11 -1.12
C LYS A 33 11.94 -19.51 0.14
N HIS A 34 13.27 -19.37 0.19
CA HIS A 34 13.98 -18.94 1.39
C HIS A 34 14.09 -17.42 1.55
N TRP A 35 13.90 -16.65 0.48
CA TRP A 35 14.13 -15.20 0.51
C TRP A 35 13.18 -14.47 1.46
N LEU A 36 11.89 -14.83 1.45
CA LEU A 36 10.89 -14.23 2.33
C LEU A 36 10.68 -14.95 3.65
N ALA A 37 11.31 -16.11 3.87
CA ALA A 37 11.07 -16.94 5.04
C ALA A 37 11.07 -16.16 6.38
N PRO A 38 12.00 -15.20 6.63
CA PRO A 38 12.01 -14.47 7.90
C PRO A 38 10.77 -13.57 8.15
N VAL A 39 10.08 -13.14 7.08
CA VAL A 39 8.96 -12.17 7.14
C VAL A 39 7.67 -12.73 6.53
N ARG A 40 7.67 -14.03 6.21
CA ARG A 40 6.60 -14.68 5.45
C ARG A 40 5.30 -14.71 6.25
N ALA A 41 5.37 -15.07 7.53
CA ALA A 41 4.20 -15.16 8.40
C ALA A 41 3.48 -13.80 8.50
N GLU A 42 4.25 -12.72 8.65
CA GLU A 42 3.75 -11.34 8.70
C GLU A 42 3.09 -10.95 7.37
N ALA A 43 3.72 -11.26 6.24
CA ALA A 43 3.15 -10.98 4.93
C ALA A 43 1.88 -11.81 4.65
N GLU A 44 1.85 -13.10 5.05
CA GLU A 44 0.65 -13.95 4.95
C GLU A 44 -0.49 -13.41 5.80
N ALA A 45 -0.21 -13.03 7.05
CA ALA A 45 -1.22 -12.47 7.94
C ALA A 45 -1.78 -11.15 7.41
N ALA A 46 -0.92 -10.25 6.91
CA ALA A 46 -1.36 -9.00 6.30
C ALA A 46 -2.18 -9.25 5.04
N ALA A 47 -1.79 -10.17 4.16
CA ALA A 47 -2.58 -10.53 2.97
C ALA A 47 -3.95 -11.13 3.32
N LEU A 48 -4.04 -11.89 4.42
CA LEU A 48 -5.28 -12.50 4.90
C LEU A 48 -6.26 -11.55 5.57
N THR A 49 -5.89 -10.29 5.76
CA THR A 49 -6.83 -9.25 6.20
C THR A 49 -7.75 -8.75 5.08
N MET A 50 -7.50 -9.13 3.82
CA MET A 50 -8.31 -8.74 2.65
C MET A 50 -9.82 -8.86 2.83
N PRO A 51 -10.38 -9.97 3.39
CA PRO A 51 -11.82 -10.09 3.59
C PRO A 51 -12.41 -9.00 4.49
N VAL A 52 -11.66 -8.51 5.47
CA VAL A 52 -12.11 -7.44 6.39
C VAL A 52 -12.29 -6.13 5.64
N LEU A 53 -11.45 -5.88 4.63
CA LEU A 53 -11.49 -4.65 3.86
C LEU A 53 -12.72 -4.55 2.96
N LEU A 54 -13.33 -5.68 2.57
CA LEU A 54 -14.66 -5.67 1.95
C LEU A 54 -15.69 -5.02 2.87
N LEU A 55 -15.67 -5.34 4.17
CA LEU A 55 -16.60 -4.79 5.15
C LEU A 55 -16.33 -3.30 5.41
N VAL A 56 -15.05 -2.92 5.51
CA VAL A 56 -14.64 -1.51 5.67
C VAL A 56 -15.02 -0.67 4.44
N GLY A 57 -15.04 -1.27 3.26
CA GLY A 57 -15.43 -0.61 2.01
C GLY A 57 -16.92 -0.29 1.89
N ILE A 58 -17.80 -1.03 2.59
CA ILE A 58 -19.27 -0.83 2.54
C ILE A 58 -19.68 0.61 2.88
N PRO A 59 -19.32 1.19 4.04
CA PRO A 59 -19.70 2.57 4.36
C PRO A 59 -19.14 3.61 3.37
N LEU A 60 -17.98 3.33 2.76
CA LEU A 60 -17.40 4.19 1.73
C LEU A 60 -18.21 4.15 0.42
N ALA A 61 -18.72 2.97 0.05
CA ALA A 61 -19.56 2.80 -1.14
C ALA A 61 -20.88 3.59 -1.06
N PHE A 62 -21.42 3.80 0.14
CA PHE A 62 -22.60 4.67 0.36
C PHE A 62 -22.26 6.16 0.48
N SER A 63 -20.97 6.52 0.51
CA SER A 63 -20.51 7.89 0.77
C SER A 63 -19.66 8.45 -0.38
N LEU A 64 -19.85 7.95 -1.61
CA LEU A 64 -19.01 8.33 -2.76
C LEU A 64 -19.08 9.83 -3.06
N GLU A 65 -20.25 10.45 -2.96
CA GLU A 65 -20.45 11.90 -3.19
C GLU A 65 -19.59 12.78 -2.26
N GLN A 66 -19.24 12.29 -1.07
CA GLN A 66 -18.40 13.00 -0.11
C GLN A 66 -16.89 12.78 -0.34
N LEU A 67 -16.54 11.74 -1.10
CA LEU A 67 -15.16 11.30 -1.33
C LEU A 67 -14.64 11.70 -2.70
N PHE A 68 -15.52 11.70 -3.69
CA PHE A 68 -15.18 11.84 -5.10
C PHE A 68 -16.02 12.95 -5.75
N PRO A 69 -15.38 14.00 -6.31
CA PRO A 69 -16.12 15.10 -6.94
C PRO A 69 -17.06 14.65 -8.05
N TRP A 70 -16.65 13.65 -8.86
CA TRP A 70 -17.43 13.11 -9.96
C TRP A 70 -18.70 12.37 -9.54
N ALA A 71 -18.86 12.02 -8.26
CA ALA A 71 -20.04 11.29 -7.79
C ALA A 71 -21.21 12.24 -7.45
N GLY A 72 -20.92 13.48 -7.04
CA GLY A 72 -21.93 14.46 -6.61
C GLY A 72 -22.03 15.72 -7.48
N GLN A 73 -21.14 15.90 -8.45
CA GLN A 73 -21.11 17.06 -9.33
C GLN A 73 -21.20 16.64 -10.79
N ASP A 74 -21.93 17.41 -11.59
CA ASP A 74 -21.94 17.27 -13.04
C ASP A 74 -20.67 17.90 -13.60
N LEU A 75 -19.68 17.07 -13.88
CA LEU A 75 -18.39 17.47 -14.41
C LEU A 75 -18.37 17.25 -15.92
N ASP A 76 -17.87 18.25 -16.67
CA ASP A 76 -17.64 18.12 -18.11
C ASP A 76 -16.50 17.11 -18.35
N LEU A 77 -16.88 15.84 -18.51
CA LEU A 77 -16.01 14.70 -18.74
C LEU A 77 -16.36 14.05 -20.09
N PRO A 78 -15.36 13.55 -20.84
CA PRO A 78 -15.63 12.73 -22.01
C PRO A 78 -16.56 11.57 -21.68
N ALA A 79 -17.51 11.25 -22.56
CA ALA A 79 -18.56 10.26 -22.30
C ALA A 79 -18.02 8.91 -21.77
N ALA A 80 -16.95 8.38 -22.37
CA ALA A 80 -16.33 7.14 -21.91
C ALA A 80 -15.83 7.22 -20.46
N ARG A 81 -15.30 8.37 -20.04
CA ARG A 81 -14.81 8.62 -18.68
C ARG A 81 -15.97 8.79 -17.69
N ALA A 82 -17.03 9.49 -18.09
CA ALA A 82 -18.25 9.60 -17.30
C ALA A 82 -18.90 8.22 -17.07
N THR A 83 -18.97 7.37 -18.10
CA THR A 83 -19.43 5.97 -17.95
C THR A 83 -18.52 5.17 -17.03
N PHE A 84 -17.20 5.28 -17.20
CA PHE A 84 -16.22 4.60 -16.36
C PHE A 84 -16.33 5.02 -14.88
N LEU A 85 -16.54 6.30 -14.59
CA LEU A 85 -16.70 6.83 -13.24
C LEU A 85 -18.16 6.83 -12.74
N SER A 86 -19.08 6.13 -13.41
CA SER A 86 -20.44 6.00 -12.88
C SER A 86 -20.42 5.28 -11.52
N PRO A 87 -21.16 5.76 -10.50
CA PRO A 87 -21.08 5.21 -9.14
C PRO A 87 -21.28 3.69 -9.06
N GLY A 88 -22.27 3.16 -9.79
CA GLY A 88 -22.54 1.71 -9.83
C GLY A 88 -21.38 0.90 -10.42
N PHE A 89 -20.80 1.38 -11.52
CA PHE A 89 -19.68 0.68 -12.16
C PHE A 89 -18.40 0.78 -11.32
N PHE A 90 -18.15 1.92 -10.66
CA PHE A 90 -17.06 2.10 -9.70
C PHE A 90 -17.15 1.12 -8.52
N ILE A 91 -18.34 0.97 -7.92
CA ILE A 91 -18.56 0.05 -6.80
C ILE A 91 -18.34 -1.40 -7.26
N LEU A 92 -18.89 -1.78 -8.42
CA LEU A 92 -18.71 -3.12 -8.99
C LEU A 92 -17.21 -3.45 -9.18
N ARG A 93 -16.46 -2.52 -9.77
CA ARG A 93 -15.02 -2.67 -9.97
C ARG A 93 -14.26 -2.75 -8.65
N SER A 94 -14.57 -1.88 -7.69
CA SER A 94 -13.95 -1.89 -6.36
C SER A 94 -14.20 -3.22 -5.62
N ALA A 95 -15.43 -3.73 -5.66
CA ALA A 95 -15.77 -5.04 -5.12
C ALA A 95 -15.02 -6.17 -5.83
N PHE A 96 -14.90 -6.09 -7.17
CA PHE A 96 -14.13 -7.05 -7.97
C PHE A 96 -12.65 -7.07 -7.57
N TYR A 97 -12.00 -5.91 -7.39
CA TYR A 97 -10.59 -5.82 -6.97
C TYR A 97 -10.36 -6.49 -5.62
N LEU A 98 -11.21 -6.22 -4.65
CA LEU A 98 -11.13 -6.81 -3.31
C LEU A 98 -11.45 -8.31 -3.33
N ALA A 99 -12.43 -8.74 -4.13
CA ALA A 99 -12.80 -10.15 -4.27
C ALA A 99 -11.67 -10.97 -4.93
N VAL A 100 -11.06 -10.45 -6.02
CA VAL A 100 -9.91 -11.09 -6.67
C VAL A 100 -8.73 -11.17 -5.70
N SER A 101 -8.41 -10.07 -5.00
CA SER A 101 -7.31 -10.05 -4.03
C SER A 101 -7.55 -11.03 -2.88
N THR A 102 -8.77 -11.10 -2.36
CA THR A 102 -9.20 -12.07 -1.34
C THR A 102 -9.08 -13.50 -1.85
N GLY A 103 -9.57 -13.78 -3.07
CA GLY A 103 -9.51 -15.09 -3.68
C GLY A 103 -8.08 -15.57 -3.88
N ILE A 104 -7.18 -14.71 -4.35
CA ILE A 104 -5.76 -15.02 -4.51
C ILE A 104 -5.12 -15.29 -3.13
N ALA A 105 -5.39 -14.45 -2.12
CA ALA A 105 -4.85 -14.64 -0.77
C ALA A 105 -5.27 -16.01 -0.18
N LEU A 106 -6.55 -16.37 -0.28
CA LEU A 106 -7.05 -17.66 0.19
C LEU A 106 -6.51 -18.84 -0.63
N TRP A 107 -6.42 -18.69 -1.96
CA TRP A 107 -5.88 -19.72 -2.84
C TRP A 107 -4.40 -20.01 -2.55
N LEU A 108 -3.62 -18.97 -2.26
CA LEU A 108 -2.18 -19.09 -2.00
C LEU A 108 -1.86 -19.94 -0.76
N ILE A 109 -2.77 -20.00 0.22
CA ILE A 109 -2.57 -20.75 1.47
C ILE A 109 -2.95 -22.22 1.33
N HIS A 110 -3.95 -22.53 0.49
CA HIS A 110 -4.47 -23.89 0.34
C HIS A 110 -3.83 -24.64 -0.84
N THR A 111 -3.09 -23.95 -1.71
CA THR A 111 -2.48 -24.55 -2.90
C THR A 111 -1.26 -25.40 -2.55
N ARG A 112 -1.12 -26.55 -3.22
CA ARG A 112 0.13 -27.33 -3.22
C ARG A 112 1.17 -26.77 -4.21
N SER A 113 0.70 -26.02 -5.22
CA SER A 113 1.53 -25.52 -6.32
C SER A 113 1.78 -24.02 -6.18
N VAL A 114 2.41 -23.63 -5.08
CA VAL A 114 2.64 -22.23 -4.66
C VAL A 114 3.26 -21.37 -5.77
N ARG A 115 4.24 -21.89 -6.52
CA ARG A 115 4.90 -21.14 -7.62
C ARG A 115 3.95 -20.83 -8.78
N ARG A 116 3.15 -21.80 -9.23
CA ARG A 116 2.17 -21.60 -10.32
C ARG A 116 1.05 -20.66 -9.90
N THR A 117 0.53 -20.86 -8.68
CA THR A 117 -0.48 -19.97 -8.09
C THR A 117 0.04 -18.55 -7.96
N SER A 118 1.31 -18.37 -7.57
CA SER A 118 1.93 -17.05 -7.48
C SER A 118 2.14 -16.39 -8.84
N ALA A 119 2.50 -17.13 -9.88
CA ALA A 119 2.61 -16.60 -11.25
C ALA A 119 1.26 -16.08 -11.77
N ILE A 120 0.21 -16.89 -11.63
CA ILE A 120 -1.15 -16.52 -12.05
C ILE A 120 -1.68 -15.36 -11.20
N GLY A 121 -1.52 -15.47 -9.88
CA GLY A 121 -1.95 -14.45 -8.93
C GLY A 121 -1.28 -13.10 -9.18
N LEU A 122 0.02 -13.07 -9.47
CA LEU A 122 0.74 -11.82 -9.75
C LEU A 122 0.30 -11.19 -11.07
N ALA A 123 0.05 -12.01 -12.11
CA ALA A 123 -0.48 -11.54 -13.38
C ALA A 123 -1.89 -10.92 -13.24
N LEU A 124 -2.69 -11.41 -12.29
CA LEU A 124 -4.01 -10.85 -11.96
C LEU A 124 -3.92 -9.64 -11.02
N LEU A 125 -3.03 -9.68 -10.01
CA LEU A 125 -2.93 -8.65 -8.98
C LEU A 125 -2.32 -7.35 -9.54
N ALA A 126 -1.33 -7.42 -10.42
CA ALA A 126 -0.68 -6.23 -10.97
C ALA A 126 -1.67 -5.26 -11.67
N PRO A 127 -2.55 -5.70 -12.59
CA PRO A 127 -3.58 -4.83 -13.14
C PRO A 127 -4.62 -4.42 -12.08
N VAL A 128 -5.01 -5.31 -11.16
CA VAL A 128 -5.94 -4.97 -10.07
C VAL A 128 -5.41 -3.82 -9.22
N MET A 129 -4.14 -3.84 -8.80
CA MET A 129 -3.53 -2.76 -8.03
C MET A 129 -3.45 -1.45 -8.82
N THR A 130 -3.21 -1.54 -10.13
CA THR A 130 -3.17 -0.38 -11.03
C THR A 130 -4.54 0.27 -11.15
N PHE A 131 -5.57 -0.52 -11.44
CA PHE A 131 -6.95 -0.01 -11.55
C PHE A 131 -7.50 0.44 -10.20
N ALA A 132 -7.15 -0.22 -9.10
CA ALA A 132 -7.51 0.24 -7.75
C ALA A 132 -6.83 1.58 -7.43
N ALA A 133 -5.58 1.81 -7.85
CA ALA A 133 -4.93 3.12 -7.69
C ALA A 133 -5.65 4.19 -8.52
N TYR A 134 -6.09 3.87 -9.74
CA TYR A 134 -6.84 4.80 -10.58
C TYR A 134 -8.21 5.13 -10.00
N ASP A 135 -8.96 4.11 -9.58
CA ASP A 135 -10.29 4.28 -9.03
C ASP A 135 -10.22 4.95 -7.65
N TRP A 136 -9.48 4.38 -6.69
CA TRP A 136 -9.55 4.83 -5.32
C TRP A 136 -8.80 6.13 -5.07
N VAL A 137 -7.72 6.40 -5.82
CA VAL A 137 -6.85 7.55 -5.54
C VAL A 137 -6.91 8.59 -6.66
N LEU A 138 -6.61 8.18 -7.89
CA LEU A 138 -6.47 9.10 -9.02
C LEU A 138 -7.80 9.76 -9.40
N SER A 139 -8.91 9.03 -9.29
CA SER A 139 -10.23 9.50 -9.73
C SER A 139 -10.74 10.70 -8.93
N ARG A 140 -10.18 11.00 -7.75
CA ARG A 140 -10.45 12.25 -7.03
C ARG A 140 -10.11 13.49 -7.86
N GLU A 141 -9.25 13.34 -8.86
CA GLU A 141 -8.87 14.37 -9.82
C GLU A 141 -9.28 13.88 -11.24
N PRO A 142 -10.58 13.87 -11.57
CA PRO A 142 -11.14 13.16 -12.73
C PRO A 142 -10.74 13.75 -14.08
N GLN A 143 -10.02 14.87 -14.12
CA GLN A 143 -9.46 15.43 -15.35
C GLN A 143 -7.96 15.16 -15.51
N TRP A 144 -7.29 14.64 -14.47
CA TRP A 144 -5.87 14.33 -14.49
C TRP A 144 -5.62 12.86 -14.80
N TRP A 145 -4.48 12.52 -15.41
CA TRP A 145 -4.08 11.13 -15.64
C TRP A 145 -2.56 10.98 -15.57
N SER A 146 -2.12 9.76 -15.24
CA SER A 146 -0.71 9.37 -15.30
C SER A 146 -0.63 7.87 -15.49
N SER A 147 0.07 7.44 -16.54
CA SER A 147 0.30 6.02 -16.82
C SER A 147 1.19 5.37 -15.75
N LEU A 148 2.16 6.11 -15.22
CA LEU A 148 3.10 5.62 -14.20
C LEU A 148 2.46 5.52 -12.80
N PHE A 149 1.35 6.23 -12.55
CA PHE A 149 0.76 6.36 -11.21
C PHE A 149 0.42 5.01 -10.57
N GLY A 150 -0.21 4.09 -11.32
CA GLY A 150 -0.60 2.78 -10.78
C GLY A 150 0.61 1.95 -10.36
N PHE A 151 1.69 1.96 -11.17
CA PHE A 151 2.93 1.27 -10.84
C PHE A 151 3.68 1.92 -9.67
N ALA A 152 3.73 3.26 -9.62
CA ALA A 152 4.32 4.01 -8.51
C ALA A 152 3.58 3.72 -7.19
N PHE A 153 2.24 3.74 -7.23
CA PHE A 153 1.40 3.40 -6.09
C PHE A 153 1.63 1.95 -5.64
N ALA A 154 1.58 0.97 -6.56
CA ALA A 154 1.80 -0.43 -6.23
C ALA A 154 3.18 -0.66 -5.60
N THR A 155 4.24 -0.04 -6.14
CA THR A 155 5.60 -0.11 -5.59
C THR A 155 5.66 0.44 -4.16
N SER A 156 4.99 1.57 -3.90
CA SER A 156 4.89 2.13 -2.55
C SER A 156 4.18 1.21 -1.56
N GLN A 157 3.18 0.44 -2.03
CA GLN A 157 2.50 -0.56 -1.20
C GLN A 157 3.39 -1.78 -0.90
N LEU A 158 4.14 -2.28 -1.88
CA LEU A 158 5.12 -3.35 -1.66
C LEU A 158 6.21 -2.92 -0.68
N LEU A 159 6.70 -1.69 -0.81
CA LEU A 159 7.69 -1.11 0.10
C LEU A 159 7.16 -1.06 1.54
N ALA A 160 5.94 -0.55 1.74
CA ALA A 160 5.32 -0.48 3.06
C ALA A 160 5.06 -1.86 3.67
N ALA A 161 4.59 -2.82 2.86
CA ALA A 161 4.38 -4.19 3.28
C ALA A 161 5.69 -4.85 3.77
N LEU A 162 6.77 -4.72 2.99
CA LEU A 162 8.07 -5.26 3.37
C LEU A 162 8.63 -4.58 4.63
N ALA A 163 8.57 -3.26 4.71
CA ALA A 163 9.03 -2.49 5.88
C ALA A 163 8.24 -2.89 7.15
N GLY A 164 6.93 -3.00 7.04
CA GLY A 164 6.06 -3.46 8.14
C GLY A 164 6.42 -4.86 8.61
N ALA A 165 6.58 -5.80 7.67
CA ALA A 165 6.92 -7.18 7.98
C ALA A 165 8.30 -7.32 8.65
N ILE A 166 9.32 -6.60 8.15
CA ILE A 166 10.66 -6.52 8.75
C ILE A 166 10.58 -5.95 10.17
N LEU A 167 9.87 -4.83 10.35
CA LEU A 167 9.76 -4.17 11.64
C LEU A 167 9.09 -5.07 12.68
N ILE A 168 7.95 -5.69 12.34
CA ILE A 168 7.25 -6.62 13.22
C ILE A 168 8.15 -7.81 13.59
N THR A 169 8.83 -8.40 12.61
CA THR A 169 9.75 -9.53 12.83
C THR A 169 10.87 -9.19 13.80
N LEU A 170 11.47 -7.99 13.66
CA LEU A 170 12.61 -7.57 14.47
C LEU A 170 12.24 -7.08 15.87
N LEU A 171 10.97 -6.72 16.09
CA LEU A 171 10.45 -6.30 17.39
C LEU A 171 9.95 -7.48 18.25
N LYS A 172 9.87 -8.70 17.70
CA LYS A 172 9.58 -9.92 18.47
C LYS A 172 10.68 -10.22 19.49
N THR A 173 10.30 -10.94 20.55
CA THR A 173 11.21 -11.35 21.64
C THR A 173 12.37 -12.22 21.15
N GLU A 174 12.10 -13.11 20.20
CA GLU A 174 13.08 -13.97 19.52
C GLU A 174 13.13 -13.63 18.03
N PRO A 175 13.86 -12.56 17.64
CA PRO A 175 13.90 -12.11 16.26
C PRO A 175 14.76 -13.04 15.40
N ALA A 176 14.46 -13.09 14.10
CA ALA A 176 15.33 -13.74 13.13
C ALA A 176 16.75 -13.17 13.20
N SER A 177 17.77 -14.02 13.02
CA SER A 177 19.16 -13.57 12.99
C SER A 177 19.37 -12.54 11.86
N PRO A 178 20.05 -11.40 12.11
CA PRO A 178 20.33 -10.40 11.08
C PRO A 178 21.01 -10.98 9.84
N LYS A 179 21.85 -12.02 9.97
CA LYS A 179 22.48 -12.69 8.82
C LYS A 179 21.48 -13.27 7.81
N ARG A 180 20.27 -13.62 8.25
CA ARG A 180 19.21 -14.14 7.37
C ARG A 180 18.36 -13.04 6.74
N MET A 181 18.57 -11.78 7.15
CA MET A 181 17.82 -10.62 6.68
C MET A 181 18.57 -9.80 5.63
N VAL A 182 19.81 -10.18 5.25
CA VAL A 182 20.63 -9.48 4.22
C VAL A 182 19.82 -9.22 2.95
N SER A 183 19.15 -10.27 2.45
CA SER A 183 18.39 -10.18 1.21
C SER A 183 17.12 -9.32 1.35
N LEU A 184 16.56 -9.22 2.56
CA LEU A 184 15.41 -8.37 2.86
C LEU A 184 15.82 -6.90 3.01
N GLU A 185 16.99 -6.62 3.60
CA GLU A 185 17.59 -5.28 3.66
C GLU A 185 17.85 -4.75 2.25
N ARG A 186 18.50 -5.55 1.39
CA ARG A 186 18.74 -5.18 -0.01
C ARG A 186 17.44 -4.95 -0.78
N ALA A 187 16.43 -5.80 -0.55
CA ALA A 187 15.12 -5.62 -1.18
C ALA A 187 14.42 -4.33 -0.69
N LEU A 188 14.49 -4.04 0.61
CA LEU A 188 13.94 -2.82 1.20
C LEU A 188 14.60 -1.57 0.60
N LEU A 189 15.94 -1.55 0.53
CA LEU A 189 16.68 -0.47 -0.10
C LEU A 189 16.35 -0.34 -1.60
N THR A 190 16.24 -1.46 -2.32
CA THR A 190 15.89 -1.47 -3.74
C THR A 190 14.49 -0.90 -3.97
N LEU A 191 13.50 -1.32 -3.19
CA LEU A 191 12.14 -0.80 -3.27
C LEU A 191 12.05 0.68 -2.85
N ALA A 192 12.86 1.11 -1.87
CA ALA A 192 12.96 2.51 -1.49
C ALA A 192 13.48 3.37 -2.64
N LEU A 193 14.59 2.97 -3.26
CA LEU A 193 15.16 3.64 -4.43
C LEU A 193 14.19 3.64 -5.63
N LEU A 194 13.52 2.51 -5.90
CA LEU A 194 12.51 2.43 -6.95
C LEU A 194 11.30 3.33 -6.68
N THR A 195 10.87 3.43 -5.42
CA THR A 195 9.79 4.34 -5.01
C THR A 195 10.20 5.80 -5.23
N VAL A 196 11.40 6.19 -4.81
CA VAL A 196 11.92 7.54 -5.09
C VAL A 196 11.96 7.81 -6.59
N TRP A 197 12.49 6.87 -7.37
CA TRP A 197 12.58 7.01 -8.82
C TRP A 197 11.21 7.15 -9.48
N THR A 198 10.25 6.26 -9.18
CA THR A 198 8.91 6.31 -9.81
C THR A 198 8.18 7.63 -9.55
N TRP A 199 8.17 8.09 -8.30
CA TRP A 199 7.50 9.34 -7.93
C TRP A 199 8.23 10.57 -8.45
N PHE A 200 9.56 10.57 -8.44
CA PHE A 200 10.36 11.64 -9.02
C PHE A 200 10.20 11.71 -10.55
N SER A 201 10.24 10.56 -11.25
CA SER A 201 10.06 10.51 -12.70
C SER A 201 8.69 11.01 -13.13
N GLN A 202 7.62 10.66 -12.41
CA GLN A 202 6.29 11.21 -12.68
C GLN A 202 6.28 12.74 -12.56
N PHE A 203 6.85 13.27 -11.48
CA PHE A 203 6.96 14.72 -11.28
C PHE A 203 7.79 15.38 -12.39
N LEU A 204 8.95 14.81 -12.72
CA LEU A 204 9.87 15.35 -13.71
C LEU A 204 9.21 15.47 -15.09
N ILE A 205 8.44 14.48 -15.52
CA ILE A 205 7.72 14.51 -16.81
C ILE A 205 6.71 15.66 -16.84
N VAL A 206 5.90 15.80 -15.79
CA VAL A 206 4.90 16.88 -15.70
C VAL A 206 5.58 18.24 -15.61
N TRP A 207 6.66 18.35 -14.84
CA TRP A 207 7.41 19.58 -14.68
C TRP A 207 8.09 20.04 -15.98
N LEU A 208 8.71 19.12 -16.72
CA LEU A 208 9.38 19.43 -17.99
C LEU A 208 8.38 19.84 -19.08
N THR A 209 7.23 19.16 -19.15
CA THR A 209 6.22 19.45 -20.17
C THR A 209 5.37 20.68 -19.81
N ASN A 210 5.15 20.90 -18.52
CA ASN A 210 4.44 22.05 -17.95
C ASN A 210 3.07 22.33 -18.60
N LEU A 211 2.32 21.28 -18.94
CA LEU A 211 0.96 21.43 -19.45
C LEU A 211 0.05 21.94 -18.33
N PRO A 212 -0.78 22.98 -18.54
CA PRO A 212 -1.57 23.59 -17.46
C PRO A 212 -2.44 22.60 -16.68
N HIS A 213 -3.10 21.68 -17.38
CA HIS A 213 -3.98 20.69 -16.75
C HIS A 213 -3.22 19.62 -15.96
N GLU A 214 -2.01 19.24 -16.39
CA GLU A 214 -1.16 18.29 -15.66
C GLU A 214 -0.49 18.93 -14.44
N ALA A 215 0.04 20.14 -14.62
CA ALA A 215 0.70 20.90 -13.55
C ALA A 215 -0.28 21.29 -12.43
N ALA A 216 -1.55 21.52 -12.75
CA ALA A 216 -2.58 21.88 -11.78
C ALA A 216 -2.72 20.86 -10.63
N TRP A 217 -2.44 19.57 -10.87
CA TRP A 217 -2.44 18.54 -9.83
C TRP A 217 -1.40 18.80 -8.73
N TYR A 218 -0.20 19.24 -9.12
CA TYR A 218 0.89 19.62 -8.22
C TYR A 218 0.65 20.97 -7.56
N VAL A 219 0.13 21.97 -8.32
CA VAL A 219 -0.20 23.30 -7.77
C VAL A 219 -1.26 23.20 -6.67
N ARG A 220 -2.28 22.35 -6.83
CA ARG A 220 -3.28 22.07 -5.78
C ARG A 220 -2.68 21.46 -4.50
N ARG A 221 -1.47 20.90 -4.59
CA ARG A 221 -0.72 20.26 -3.49
C ARG A 221 0.50 21.08 -3.04
N ALA A 222 0.56 22.35 -3.46
CA ALA A 222 1.63 23.28 -3.12
C ALA A 222 1.26 24.25 -1.98
N ASP A 223 0.15 24.04 -1.28
CA ASP A 223 -0.14 24.77 -0.05
C ASP A 223 0.86 24.41 1.05
N GLN A 224 1.05 25.31 2.01
CA GLN A 224 2.09 25.17 3.04
C GLN A 224 1.97 23.86 3.85
N TRP A 225 0.74 23.41 4.12
CA TRP A 225 0.52 22.16 4.84
C TRP A 225 0.91 20.95 4.00
N SER A 226 0.42 20.88 2.76
CA SER A 226 0.77 19.80 1.82
C SER A 226 2.27 19.73 1.55
N LEU A 227 2.95 20.87 1.39
CA LEU A 227 4.40 20.93 1.23
C LEU A 227 5.14 20.48 2.49
N GLY A 228 4.65 20.80 3.68
CA GLY A 228 5.20 20.30 4.94
C GLY A 228 5.12 18.78 5.05
N VAL A 229 3.97 18.19 4.70
CA VAL A 229 3.76 16.74 4.68
C VAL A 229 4.67 16.07 3.65
N LEU A 230 4.77 16.63 2.44
CA LEU A 230 5.67 16.13 1.40
C LEU A 230 7.14 16.24 1.84
N GLY A 231 7.54 17.36 2.43
CA GLY A 231 8.89 17.58 2.95
C GLY A 231 9.26 16.55 4.01
N PHE A 232 8.35 16.28 4.95
CA PHE A 232 8.53 15.20 5.94
C PHE A 232 8.66 13.83 5.27
N ALA A 233 7.81 13.51 4.28
CA ALA A 233 7.89 12.25 3.54
C ALA A 233 9.23 12.10 2.80
N VAL A 234 9.73 13.16 2.18
CA VAL A 234 11.02 13.17 1.49
C VAL A 234 12.17 12.99 2.50
N ILE A 235 12.21 13.79 3.55
CA ILE A 235 13.27 13.74 4.57
C ILE A 235 13.35 12.34 5.20
N THR A 236 12.21 11.75 5.59
CA THR A 236 12.18 10.42 6.19
C THR A 236 12.65 9.34 5.21
N MET A 237 12.28 9.40 3.93
CA MET A 237 12.76 8.45 2.92
C MET A 237 14.27 8.55 2.69
N PHE A 238 14.79 9.76 2.49
CA PHE A 238 16.24 9.94 2.29
C PHE A 238 17.03 9.54 3.53
N THR A 239 16.51 9.83 4.73
CA THR A 239 17.11 9.35 5.98
C THR A 239 17.09 7.83 6.06
N ALA A 240 16.00 7.17 5.65
CA ALA A 240 15.93 5.72 5.61
C ALA A 240 16.99 5.14 4.66
N ILE A 241 17.16 5.71 3.47
CA ILE A 241 18.18 5.28 2.50
C ILE A 241 19.58 5.45 3.10
N VAL A 242 19.88 6.60 3.72
CA VAL A 242 21.18 6.84 4.38
C VAL A 242 21.43 5.86 5.53
N VAL A 243 20.40 5.44 6.26
CA VAL A 243 20.53 4.42 7.31
C VAL A 243 20.77 3.03 6.72
N LEU A 244 20.12 2.69 5.60
CA LEU A 244 20.14 1.37 4.96
C LEU A 244 21.33 1.14 4.01
N VAL A 245 22.01 2.19 3.54
CA VAL A 245 23.14 2.08 2.59
C VAL A 245 24.45 1.61 3.26
N PRO A 246 24.90 2.22 4.38
CA PRO A 246 26.15 1.84 5.04
C PRO A 246 26.00 0.61 5.93
N SER A 247 24.78 0.26 6.32
CA SER A 247 24.55 -0.86 7.22
C SER A 247 24.88 -2.17 6.51
N GLY A 248 25.92 -2.86 6.98
CA GLY A 248 25.81 -4.32 7.03
C GLY A 248 24.61 -4.68 7.92
N VAL A 249 24.02 -5.87 7.75
CA VAL A 249 22.73 -6.21 8.38
C VAL A 249 22.73 -6.04 9.90
N SER A 250 22.32 -4.86 10.34
CA SER A 250 22.30 -4.47 11.74
C SER A 250 20.84 -4.36 12.17
N ARG A 251 20.51 -5.01 13.29
CA ARG A 251 19.13 -5.03 13.78
C ARG A 251 18.57 -3.61 13.96
N ILE A 252 19.36 -2.71 14.55
CA ILE A 252 18.97 -1.32 14.79
C ILE A 252 18.80 -0.56 13.47
N GLY A 253 19.74 -0.70 12.52
CA GLY A 253 19.64 -0.05 11.21
C GLY A 253 18.40 -0.49 10.44
N MET A 254 18.08 -1.78 10.45
CA MET A 254 16.87 -2.31 9.82
C MET A 254 15.58 -1.83 10.50
N ILE A 255 15.54 -1.78 11.84
CA ILE A 255 14.39 -1.24 12.59
C ILE A 255 14.19 0.23 12.24
N LEU A 256 15.24 1.05 12.33
CA LEU A 256 15.18 2.48 12.04
C LEU A 256 14.81 2.73 10.58
N GLY A 257 15.47 2.05 9.64
CA GLY A 257 15.18 2.17 8.20
C GLY A 257 13.73 1.79 7.88
N SER A 258 13.23 0.68 8.44
CA SER A 258 11.84 0.26 8.23
C SER A 258 10.83 1.23 8.85
N ALA A 259 11.09 1.73 10.05
CA ALA A 259 10.24 2.72 10.70
C ALA A 259 10.19 4.03 9.90
N LEU A 260 11.34 4.52 9.42
CA LEU A 260 11.43 5.71 8.58
C LEU A 260 10.72 5.53 7.23
N VAL A 261 10.81 4.34 6.61
CA VAL A 261 10.06 4.01 5.39
C VAL A 261 8.54 4.03 5.64
N LEU A 262 8.07 3.52 6.78
CA LEU A 262 6.65 3.56 7.12
C LEU A 262 6.16 4.98 7.41
N LEU A 263 6.99 5.81 8.06
CA LEU A 263 6.70 7.24 8.24
C LEU A 263 6.60 7.97 6.90
N HIS A 264 7.54 7.71 5.99
CA HIS A 264 7.46 8.19 4.61
C HIS A 264 6.15 7.74 3.97
N HIS A 265 5.82 6.44 4.03
CA HIS A 265 4.64 5.90 3.38
C HIS A 265 3.36 6.57 3.89
N GLY A 266 3.19 6.71 5.20
CA GLY A 266 2.02 7.36 5.79
C GLY A 266 1.90 8.83 5.37
N ALA A 267 2.99 9.60 5.47
CA ALA A 267 2.99 11.00 5.08
C ALA A 267 2.75 11.18 3.57
N HIS A 268 3.38 10.35 2.75
CA HIS A 268 3.22 10.40 1.31
C HIS A 268 1.80 9.99 0.86
N MET A 269 1.19 8.99 1.51
CA MET A 269 -0.22 8.67 1.31
C MET A 269 -1.13 9.84 1.66
N ILE A 270 -0.90 10.52 2.79
CA ILE A 270 -1.67 11.73 3.16
C ILE A 270 -1.52 12.82 2.08
N TRP A 271 -0.31 13.04 1.56
CA TRP A 271 -0.05 14.02 0.52
C TRP A 271 -0.74 13.69 -0.81
N ILE A 272 -0.70 12.43 -1.25
CA ILE A 272 -1.35 12.00 -2.49
C ILE A 272 -2.88 12.07 -2.37
N LEU A 273 -3.42 11.50 -1.28
CA LEU A 273 -4.86 11.39 -1.03
C LEU A 273 -5.50 12.74 -0.74
N ARG A 274 -4.72 13.69 -0.20
CA ARG A 274 -5.11 15.06 0.14
C ARG A 274 -6.51 15.11 0.77
N PRO A 275 -6.67 14.54 1.98
CA PRO A 275 -7.98 14.45 2.60
C PRO A 275 -8.56 15.85 2.85
N GLU A 276 -9.84 16.03 2.56
CA GLU A 276 -10.51 17.34 2.65
C GLU A 276 -11.19 17.57 4.01
N GLY A 277 -11.36 18.85 4.36
CA GLY A 277 -12.00 19.33 5.60
C GLY A 277 -11.09 19.32 6.84
N GLY A 278 -11.57 19.87 7.96
CA GLY A 278 -10.86 19.91 9.26
C GLY A 278 -10.95 18.59 10.05
N THR A 279 -9.93 18.22 10.83
CA THR A 279 -9.86 16.93 11.56
C THR A 279 -10.99 16.83 12.60
N SER A 280 -11.77 15.75 12.53
CA SER A 280 -12.89 15.50 13.45
C SER A 280 -12.60 14.32 14.37
N TRP A 281 -12.94 14.45 15.66
CA TRP A 281 -12.79 13.36 16.64
C TRP A 281 -13.51 12.07 16.24
N PRO A 282 -14.77 12.10 15.73
CA PRO A 282 -15.43 10.88 15.25
C PRO A 282 -14.71 10.25 14.05
N GLY A 283 -14.14 11.07 13.16
CA GLY A 283 -13.36 10.57 12.02
C GLY A 283 -12.11 9.84 12.44
N LEU A 284 -11.34 10.42 13.38
CA LEU A 284 -10.19 9.74 13.96
C LEU A 284 -10.60 8.44 14.65
N GLY A 285 -11.70 8.46 15.42
CA GLY A 285 -12.25 7.27 16.07
C GLY A 285 -12.57 6.14 15.09
N LEU A 286 -13.21 6.44 13.94
CA LEU A 286 -13.49 5.42 12.92
C LEU A 286 -12.22 4.92 12.23
N ALA A 287 -11.27 5.80 11.90
CA ALA A 287 -10.01 5.40 11.29
C ALA A 287 -9.21 4.47 12.21
N PHE A 288 -9.11 4.81 13.50
CA PHE A 288 -8.48 3.96 14.51
C PHE A 288 -9.27 2.69 14.78
N GLY A 289 -10.60 2.73 14.73
CA GLY A 289 -11.46 1.54 14.83
C GLY A 289 -11.21 0.56 13.69
N ALA A 290 -11.16 1.05 12.44
CA ALA A 290 -10.85 0.24 11.27
C ALA A 290 -9.43 -0.36 11.36
N ALA A 291 -8.44 0.44 11.75
CA ALA A 291 -7.07 -0.05 12.00
C ALA A 291 -7.03 -1.07 13.15
N GLY A 292 -7.81 -0.87 14.22
CA GLY A 292 -7.90 -1.79 15.34
C GLY A 292 -8.50 -3.14 14.96
N ILE A 293 -9.57 -3.15 14.16
CA ILE A 293 -10.17 -4.38 13.61
C ILE A 293 -9.15 -5.09 12.71
N TRP A 294 -8.46 -4.35 11.84
CA TRP A 294 -7.41 -4.89 10.99
C TRP A 294 -6.28 -5.52 11.80
N ILE A 295 -5.78 -4.84 12.84
CA ILE A 295 -4.74 -5.33 13.75
C ILE A 295 -5.21 -6.57 14.52
N ALA A 296 -6.47 -6.60 14.96
CA ALA A 296 -7.04 -7.74 15.67
C ALA A 296 -7.09 -8.97 14.77
N VAL A 297 -7.54 -8.83 13.53
CA VAL A 297 -7.58 -9.92 12.54
C VAL A 297 -6.18 -10.35 12.15
N PHE A 298 -5.27 -9.40 11.86
CA PHE A 298 -3.85 -9.68 11.62
C PHE A 298 -3.26 -10.50 12.77
N SER A 299 -3.48 -10.08 14.02
CA SER A 299 -2.96 -10.77 15.20
C SER A 299 -3.57 -12.15 15.39
N ALA A 300 -4.87 -12.31 15.13
CA ALA A 300 -5.54 -13.61 15.19
C ALA A 300 -4.98 -14.58 14.14
N VAL A 301 -4.76 -14.10 12.91
CA VAL A 301 -4.14 -14.89 11.85
C VAL A 301 -2.70 -15.25 12.20
N MET A 302 -1.89 -14.29 12.68
CA MET A 302 -0.51 -14.53 13.11
C MET A 302 -0.39 -15.64 14.15
N ARG A 303 -1.36 -15.81 15.06
CA ARG A 303 -1.36 -16.89 16.07
C ARG A 303 -1.48 -18.29 15.49
N SER A 304 -2.01 -18.41 14.28
CA SER A 304 -2.16 -19.70 13.57
C SER A 304 -1.06 -19.95 12.53
N ARG A 305 -0.13 -19.00 12.37
CA ARG A 305 1.00 -19.14 11.45
C ARG A 305 2.19 -19.75 12.20
N PRO A 306 2.92 -20.70 11.58
CA PRO A 306 4.12 -21.23 12.18
C PRO A 306 5.12 -20.10 12.40
N THR A 307 5.82 -20.17 13.52
CA THR A 307 6.96 -19.31 13.76
C THR A 307 8.08 -19.68 12.80
N TYR A 308 8.97 -18.73 12.55
CA TYR A 308 10.14 -18.98 11.74
C TYR A 308 11.01 -20.15 12.25
N ALA A 309 11.08 -20.34 13.57
CA ALA A 309 11.82 -21.44 14.18
C ALA A 309 11.22 -22.80 13.82
N GLU A 310 9.88 -22.89 13.76
CA GLU A 310 9.15 -24.09 13.36
C GLU A 310 9.34 -24.37 11.86
N GLU A 311 9.20 -23.35 10.98
CA GLU A 311 9.45 -23.53 9.54
C GLU A 311 10.91 -23.92 9.23
N ALA A 312 11.87 -23.36 9.98
CA ALA A 312 13.28 -23.68 9.81
C ALA A 312 13.67 -25.07 10.35
N ALA A 313 12.90 -25.63 11.28
CA ALA A 313 13.07 -26.98 11.81
C ALA A 313 12.46 -28.05 10.89
N GLU A 314 11.43 -27.69 10.12
CA GLU A 314 10.80 -28.55 9.10
C GLU A 314 11.54 -28.55 7.75
N ALA A 315 12.46 -27.61 7.54
CA ALA A 315 13.30 -27.58 6.35
C ALA A 315 14.39 -28.68 6.43
N PRO A 316 14.47 -29.60 5.44
CA PRO A 316 15.46 -30.68 5.43
C PRO A 316 16.90 -30.18 5.26
#